data_AF-A0A9Q1J3C2-F1
#
_entry.id   AF-A0A9Q1J3C2-F1
#
_cell.length_a   1.000
_cell.length_b   1.000
_cell.length_c   1.000
_cell.angle_alpha   90.00
_cell.angle_beta   90.00
_cell.angle_gamma   90.00
#
_symmetry.space_group_name_H-M   'P 1'
#
loop_
_entity.id
_entity.type
_entity.pdbx_description
1 polymer ?
#
loop_
_entity_poly.entity_id
_entity_poly.type
_entity_poly.pdbx_seq_one_letter_code
_entity_poly.pdbx_strand_id
1 'polypeptide(L)'
;MAGPCLDPLTPSLYASSFLASSRYNFLYSANFARLYGSSGWSPAPSDKQPWLQIDLHRKYRIVAIATQGSFNSYDWVTKYTLLHGDRPDSWTPYIQRGGNSTLSGNWNYYQVKRHNFHYAFTAKHLRFLPLGWNTKWGGKIGVRLEIYGCPYDSYVMSYYGDDMLAYMFPRKKSRTLKDHIAINFKTLERDGLLLHSEGLQGDVLTLELKNARLYLHISLGSSPVHQVEGLTTLTVGNLLDDQHWHYVTIKRDGRQVNLTVDSQTESVICNGEFTYLDLDNQVYVGGVIEPNTPHLPDKSNFRGCLENVFYNGVNIIGMAQWEDPQIRFPPRQRAIRYACTDLILKPFTFAGPNNYLQLPGLNRKPRMAVKFKFRSWDYTGLLMFTRFADDLGTLELGLSEGQVNISLIQPGKKKLQFGAGFRLNDGFWHTVEVLARDNFVTVIIDEDEGSPLKITNPFMVRTGDQYVFGGCPKNNNTARCETKLNSFHGCMQQIFIDNEPVDIDNVLQWRWGSYSELLLGTCGITDRCTPNPCEHEGRCIQSWDDFLCMCENTGYKGEVCHMSVYKESCESYQLNGKYYSGNYTIDPDLSGPLKPFSVYCKMKGT
;
A
#
# COMPACT_ATOMS: atom_id res chain seq x y z
N MET A 1 -23.15 22.49 17.74
CA MET A 1 -22.04 21.60 18.14
C MET A 1 -22.33 20.25 17.52
N ALA A 2 -21.51 19.78 16.57
CA ALA A 2 -21.62 18.41 16.09
C ALA A 2 -21.26 17.47 17.25
N GLY A 3 -22.08 16.45 17.49
CA GLY A 3 -21.81 15.44 18.53
C GLY A 3 -20.51 14.66 18.24
N PRO A 4 -20.08 13.79 19.19
CA PRO A 4 -18.95 12.91 18.93
C PRO A 4 -19.26 11.99 17.73
N CYS A 5 -18.28 11.79 16.84
CA CYS A 5 -18.41 10.98 15.62
C CYS A 5 -18.52 9.48 15.97
N LEU A 6 -19.65 9.04 16.53
CA LEU A 6 -19.86 7.72 17.11
C LEU A 6 -21.27 7.16 16.80
N ASP A 7 -21.96 7.72 15.82
CA ASP A 7 -23.33 7.34 15.49
C ASP A 7 -23.36 5.95 14.84
N PRO A 8 -24.35 5.09 15.18
CA PRO A 8 -24.56 3.83 14.49
C PRO A 8 -25.06 4.08 13.07
N LEU A 9 -24.39 3.49 12.08
CA LEU A 9 -24.65 3.73 10.66
C LEU A 9 -25.51 2.65 10.03
N THR A 10 -25.45 1.41 10.52
CA THR A 10 -26.18 0.30 9.89
C THR A 10 -27.69 0.33 10.08
N PRO A 11 -28.30 0.82 11.19
CA PRO A 11 -29.74 0.71 11.42
C PRO A 11 -30.57 1.47 10.38
N SER A 12 -30.04 2.58 9.84
CA SER A 12 -30.71 3.44 8.86
C SER A 12 -30.59 2.95 7.41
N LEU A 13 -29.73 1.94 7.14
CA LEU A 13 -29.53 1.41 5.80
C LEU A 13 -30.71 0.53 5.37
N TYR A 14 -30.96 0.45 4.06
CA TYR A 14 -31.94 -0.47 3.49
C TYR A 14 -31.39 -1.90 3.43
N ALA A 15 -32.27 -2.90 3.24
CA ALA A 15 -31.83 -4.29 3.07
C ALA A 15 -30.93 -4.47 1.83
N SER A 16 -31.16 -3.70 0.76
CA SER A 16 -30.35 -3.70 -0.46
C SER A 16 -28.93 -3.19 -0.26
N SER A 17 -28.66 -2.47 0.83
CA SER A 17 -27.32 -2.00 1.19
C SER A 17 -26.41 -3.13 1.68
N PHE A 18 -26.97 -4.31 1.97
CA PHE A 18 -26.22 -5.49 2.43
C PHE A 18 -26.08 -6.50 1.30
N LEU A 19 -24.85 -6.76 0.89
CA LEU A 19 -24.48 -7.67 -0.19
C LEU A 19 -23.60 -8.78 0.38
N ALA A 20 -23.59 -9.95 -0.23
CA ALA A 20 -22.68 -11.03 0.18
C ALA A 20 -22.28 -11.90 -1.01
N SER A 21 -21.14 -12.59 -0.86
CA SER A 21 -20.65 -13.58 -1.81
C SER A 21 -21.65 -14.71 -2.06
N SER A 22 -22.30 -15.15 -0.98
CA SER A 22 -23.29 -16.22 -0.98
C SER A 22 -24.12 -16.17 0.30
N ARG A 23 -25.09 -17.07 0.41
CA ARG A 23 -25.93 -17.26 1.60
C ARG A 23 -26.19 -18.74 1.84
N TYR A 24 -26.22 -19.16 3.10
CA TYR A 24 -26.54 -20.52 3.50
C TYR A 24 -27.99 -20.89 3.12
N ASN A 25 -28.93 -20.01 3.46
CA ASN A 25 -30.31 -20.02 2.98
C ASN A 25 -30.92 -18.61 3.13
N PHE A 26 -32.21 -18.44 2.84
CA PHE A 26 -32.89 -17.16 2.91
C PHE A 26 -32.78 -16.46 4.27
N LEU A 27 -32.87 -17.18 5.39
CA LEU A 27 -32.82 -16.65 6.76
C LEU A 27 -31.41 -16.21 7.19
N TYR A 28 -30.38 -16.55 6.42
CA TYR A 28 -28.98 -16.16 6.66
C TYR A 28 -28.46 -15.22 5.56
N SER A 29 -29.36 -14.52 4.87
CA SER A 29 -29.02 -13.51 3.86
C SER A 29 -28.30 -12.30 4.49
N ALA A 30 -27.55 -11.55 3.67
CA ALA A 30 -26.72 -10.43 4.10
C ALA A 30 -27.44 -9.39 4.97
N ASN A 31 -28.71 -9.09 4.66
CA ASN A 31 -29.53 -8.11 5.38
C ASN A 31 -29.83 -8.48 6.84
N PHE A 32 -29.66 -9.76 7.23
CA PHE A 32 -29.78 -10.22 8.61
C PHE A 32 -28.51 -9.98 9.43
N ALA A 33 -27.43 -9.50 8.83
CA ALA A 33 -26.17 -9.22 9.52
C ALA A 33 -26.21 -7.97 10.42
N ARG A 34 -27.38 -7.48 10.83
CA ARG A 34 -27.48 -6.31 11.72
C ARG A 34 -27.24 -6.72 13.16
N LEU A 35 -26.48 -5.91 13.91
CA LEU A 35 -26.27 -6.11 15.33
C LEU A 35 -27.60 -6.28 16.07
N TYR A 36 -27.66 -7.21 17.03
CA TYR A 36 -28.88 -7.58 17.76
C TYR A 36 -30.02 -8.14 16.91
N GLY A 37 -29.81 -8.41 15.61
CA GLY A 37 -30.80 -9.06 14.74
C GLY A 37 -31.16 -10.48 15.22
N SER A 38 -32.33 -10.96 14.79
CA SER A 38 -32.84 -12.30 15.14
C SER A 38 -32.14 -13.48 14.44
N SER A 39 -31.27 -13.18 13.47
CA SER A 39 -30.43 -14.12 12.73
C SER A 39 -29.06 -13.46 12.46
N GLY A 40 -28.24 -14.01 11.57
CA GLY A 40 -26.99 -13.42 11.11
C GLY A 40 -26.71 -13.78 9.66
N TRP A 41 -25.73 -13.14 9.03
CA TRP A 41 -25.26 -13.61 7.73
C TRP A 41 -24.38 -14.85 7.90
N SER A 42 -24.65 -15.86 7.07
CA SER A 42 -23.82 -17.05 6.92
C SER A 42 -23.70 -17.40 5.43
N PRO A 43 -22.48 -17.64 4.90
CA PRO A 43 -22.27 -18.02 3.51
C PRO A 43 -22.70 -19.48 3.23
N ALA A 44 -22.80 -19.82 1.95
CA ALA A 44 -23.00 -21.20 1.51
C ALA A 44 -21.78 -22.07 1.87
N PRO A 45 -21.93 -23.36 2.22
CA PRO A 45 -20.78 -24.21 2.59
C PRO A 45 -19.81 -24.47 1.43
N SER A 46 -20.27 -24.30 0.19
CA SER A 46 -19.46 -24.41 -1.03
C SER A 46 -18.64 -23.16 -1.33
N ASP A 47 -18.94 -22.04 -0.67
CA ASP A 47 -18.25 -20.76 -0.88
C ASP A 47 -16.84 -20.82 -0.27
N LYS A 48 -15.83 -20.71 -1.14
CA LYS A 48 -14.41 -20.76 -0.74
C LYS A 48 -13.85 -19.41 -0.34
N GLN A 49 -14.54 -18.31 -0.65
CA GLN A 49 -14.08 -16.94 -0.38
C GLN A 49 -15.25 -16.08 0.12
N PRO A 50 -15.81 -16.43 1.30
CA PRO A 50 -16.97 -15.75 1.81
C PRO A 50 -16.69 -14.29 2.14
N TRP A 51 -17.59 -13.38 1.77
CA TRP A 51 -17.53 -11.98 2.18
C TRP A 51 -18.93 -11.39 2.38
N LEU A 52 -19.02 -10.40 3.28
CA LEU A 52 -20.21 -9.58 3.52
C LEU A 52 -19.84 -8.13 3.22
N GLN A 53 -20.66 -7.42 2.46
CA GLN A 53 -20.42 -6.06 2.02
C GLN A 53 -21.57 -5.14 2.41
N ILE A 54 -21.23 -3.90 2.75
CA ILE A 54 -22.16 -2.86 3.17
C ILE A 54 -21.92 -1.64 2.29
N ASP A 55 -22.99 -1.16 1.65
CA ASP A 55 -23.03 0.10 0.93
C ASP A 55 -23.66 1.20 1.80
N LEU A 56 -22.87 2.21 2.14
CA LEU A 56 -23.32 3.36 2.93
C LEU A 56 -23.97 4.46 2.08
N HIS A 57 -23.97 4.32 0.75
CA HIS A 57 -24.46 5.26 -0.29
C HIS A 57 -23.75 6.62 -0.35
N ARG A 58 -23.33 7.18 0.79
CA ARG A 58 -22.53 8.40 0.91
C ARG A 58 -21.27 8.12 1.71
N LYS A 59 -20.31 9.03 1.65
CA LYS A 59 -19.02 8.88 2.33
C LYS A 59 -19.18 9.18 3.82
N TYR A 60 -18.65 8.31 4.66
CA TYR A 60 -18.64 8.49 6.11
C TYR A 60 -17.21 8.41 6.62
N ARG A 61 -16.93 9.14 7.71
CA ARG A 61 -15.77 8.90 8.54
C ARG A 61 -16.12 7.79 9.53
N ILE A 62 -15.42 6.68 9.43
CA ILE A 62 -15.68 5.44 10.17
C ILE A 62 -14.66 5.32 11.30
N VAL A 63 -15.14 5.03 12.51
CA VAL A 63 -14.31 5.03 13.72
C VAL A 63 -14.37 3.73 14.51
N ALA A 64 -15.39 2.88 14.29
CA ALA A 64 -15.46 1.59 14.94
C ALA A 64 -16.34 0.61 14.18
N ILE A 65 -16.14 -0.68 14.46
CA ILE A 65 -17.04 -1.78 14.11
C ILE A 65 -17.37 -2.56 15.37
N ALA A 66 -18.60 -3.04 15.49
CA ALA A 66 -18.97 -4.04 16.48
C ALA A 66 -19.49 -5.29 15.79
N THR A 67 -19.10 -6.46 16.28
CA THR A 67 -19.52 -7.76 15.76
C THR A 67 -20.17 -8.61 16.85
N GLN A 68 -21.05 -9.51 16.44
CA GLN A 68 -21.76 -10.47 17.28
C GLN A 68 -21.99 -11.75 16.46
N GLY A 69 -21.95 -12.94 17.08
CA GLY A 69 -22.28 -14.18 16.36
C GLY A 69 -23.77 -14.29 16.01
N SER A 70 -24.16 -15.28 15.21
CA SER A 70 -25.56 -15.51 14.83
C SER A 70 -26.41 -15.90 16.04
N PHE A 71 -27.62 -15.35 16.16
CA PHE A 71 -28.47 -15.54 17.34
C PHE A 71 -28.73 -17.03 17.67
N ASN A 72 -28.54 -17.39 18.94
CA ASN A 72 -28.80 -18.73 19.48
C ASN A 72 -28.19 -19.89 18.66
N SER A 73 -26.95 -19.70 18.17
CA SER A 73 -26.24 -20.72 17.41
C SER A 73 -24.77 -20.87 17.83
N TYR A 74 -24.09 -21.85 17.23
CA TYR A 74 -22.64 -22.03 17.37
C TYR A 74 -21.82 -21.26 16.31
N ASP A 75 -22.49 -20.38 15.55
CA ASP A 75 -21.91 -19.73 14.38
C ASP A 75 -21.42 -18.33 14.74
N TRP A 76 -20.10 -18.18 14.81
CA TRP A 76 -19.48 -16.88 15.01
C TRP A 76 -18.08 -16.81 14.42
N VAL A 77 -17.74 -15.62 13.93
CA VAL A 77 -16.42 -15.30 13.39
C VAL A 77 -15.48 -14.94 14.54
N THR A 78 -14.31 -15.58 14.62
CA THR A 78 -13.29 -15.37 15.67
C THR A 78 -12.15 -14.47 15.20
N LYS A 79 -11.91 -14.39 13.88
CA LYS A 79 -10.93 -13.50 13.25
C LYS A 79 -11.47 -13.01 11.92
N TYR A 80 -11.25 -11.75 11.58
CA TYR A 80 -11.67 -11.17 10.31
C TYR A 80 -10.73 -10.07 9.86
N THR A 81 -10.84 -9.66 8.60
CA THR A 81 -10.28 -8.41 8.11
C THR A 81 -11.38 -7.55 7.48
N LEU A 82 -11.11 -6.26 7.36
CA LEU A 82 -12.04 -5.27 6.83
C LEU A 82 -11.39 -4.60 5.64
N LEU A 83 -12.09 -4.57 4.51
CA LEU A 83 -11.73 -3.75 3.36
C LEU A 83 -12.69 -2.55 3.29
N HIS A 84 -12.19 -1.44 2.79
CA HIS A 84 -12.99 -0.23 2.59
C HIS A 84 -12.64 0.45 1.27
N GLY A 85 -13.55 1.27 0.76
CA GLY A 85 -13.33 2.00 -0.47
C GLY A 85 -14.48 2.93 -0.84
N ASP A 86 -14.23 3.78 -1.84
CA ASP A 86 -15.27 4.63 -2.44
C ASP A 86 -16.01 3.94 -3.59
N ARG A 87 -15.54 2.75 -3.99
CA ARG A 87 -16.16 1.89 -5.02
C ARG A 87 -16.34 0.45 -4.52
N PRO A 88 -17.30 -0.31 -5.07
CA PRO A 88 -17.56 -1.69 -4.66
C PRO A 88 -16.58 -2.72 -5.27
N ASP A 89 -15.70 -2.29 -6.18
CA ASP A 89 -14.74 -3.12 -6.92
C ASP A 89 -13.27 -2.75 -6.68
N SER A 90 -13.01 -1.72 -5.88
CA SER A 90 -11.67 -1.25 -5.52
C SER A 90 -11.56 -1.12 -4.01
N TRP A 91 -10.64 -1.87 -3.42
CA TRP A 91 -10.59 -2.11 -1.99
C TRP A 91 -9.23 -1.78 -1.39
N THR A 92 -9.25 -1.11 -0.24
CA THR A 92 -8.10 -0.89 0.64
C THR A 92 -8.29 -1.73 1.90
N PRO A 93 -7.31 -2.56 2.32
CA PRO A 93 -7.38 -3.25 3.58
C PRO A 93 -7.20 -2.28 4.75
N TYR A 94 -8.01 -2.43 5.80
CA TYR A 94 -7.80 -1.73 7.05
C TYR A 94 -6.60 -2.34 7.79
N ILE A 95 -5.59 -1.51 8.08
CA ILE A 95 -4.37 -1.89 8.77
C ILE A 95 -4.35 -1.25 10.17
N GLN A 96 -4.16 -2.07 11.20
CA GLN A 96 -4.00 -1.59 12.58
C GLN A 96 -2.58 -1.03 12.81
N ARG A 97 -2.39 -0.36 13.95
CA ARG A 97 -1.06 0.03 14.42
C ARG A 97 -0.15 -1.21 14.50
N GLY A 98 1.00 -1.15 13.85
CA GLY A 98 1.94 -2.28 13.74
C GLY A 98 1.76 -3.16 12.50
N GLY A 99 0.95 -2.74 11.51
CA GLY A 99 0.89 -3.40 10.20
C GLY A 99 -0.07 -4.59 10.11
N ASN A 100 -0.78 -4.94 11.18
CA ASN A 100 -1.68 -6.10 11.18
C ASN A 100 -3.09 -5.75 10.65
N SER A 101 -3.53 -6.43 9.59
CA SER A 101 -4.87 -6.30 9.01
C SER A 101 -5.92 -7.24 9.65
N THR A 102 -5.50 -8.16 10.52
CA THR A 102 -6.37 -9.13 11.19
C THR A 102 -6.94 -8.59 12.50
N LEU A 103 -8.26 -8.51 12.56
CA LEU A 103 -9.05 -8.10 13.72
C LEU A 103 -9.57 -9.32 14.48
N SER A 104 -9.54 -9.24 15.82
CA SER A 104 -10.16 -10.25 16.69
C SER A 104 -11.69 -10.11 16.67
N GLY A 105 -12.37 -11.23 16.42
CA GLY A 105 -13.83 -11.36 16.41
C GLY A 105 -14.41 -11.84 17.74
N ASN A 106 -15.50 -12.58 17.65
CA ASN A 106 -16.34 -13.01 18.78
C ASN A 106 -15.85 -14.30 19.44
N TRP A 107 -16.20 -14.46 20.72
CA TRP A 107 -15.99 -15.70 21.49
C TRP A 107 -17.23 -16.58 21.60
N ASN A 108 -18.41 -16.01 21.35
CA ASN A 108 -19.72 -16.66 21.43
C ASN A 108 -20.73 -15.88 20.58
N TYR A 109 -21.98 -16.35 20.60
CA TYR A 109 -23.04 -15.76 19.79
C TYR A 109 -23.69 -14.49 20.37
N TYR A 110 -23.57 -14.21 21.67
CA TYR A 110 -24.38 -13.18 22.34
C TYR A 110 -23.58 -11.95 22.77
N GLN A 111 -22.28 -12.06 23.03
CA GLN A 111 -21.45 -10.92 23.40
C GLN A 111 -21.06 -10.09 22.18
N VAL A 112 -21.23 -8.78 22.31
CA VAL A 112 -20.79 -7.81 21.31
C VAL A 112 -19.30 -7.55 21.49
N LYS A 113 -18.53 -7.79 20.43
CA LYS A 113 -17.11 -7.43 20.36
C LYS A 113 -16.99 -6.14 19.57
N ARG A 114 -16.70 -5.03 20.26
CA ARG A 114 -16.42 -3.73 19.63
C ARG A 114 -14.93 -3.55 19.40
N HIS A 115 -14.58 -3.05 18.23
CA HIS A 115 -13.24 -2.63 17.87
C HIS A 115 -13.26 -1.15 17.49
N ASN A 116 -12.66 -0.31 18.34
CA ASN A 116 -12.46 1.10 18.03
C ASN A 116 -11.18 1.22 17.19
N PHE A 117 -11.30 1.81 16.01
CA PHE A 117 -10.18 2.01 15.12
C PHE A 117 -9.25 3.07 15.70
N HIS A 118 -7.96 2.75 15.76
CA HIS A 118 -6.96 3.73 16.18
C HIS A 118 -6.88 4.89 15.18
N TYR A 119 -6.86 4.54 13.89
CA TYR A 119 -6.97 5.48 12.78
C TYR A 119 -8.35 5.36 12.16
N ALA A 120 -9.11 6.46 12.19
CA ALA A 120 -10.37 6.56 11.46
C ALA A 120 -10.08 6.67 9.97
N PHE A 121 -10.89 6.04 9.13
CA PHE A 121 -10.80 6.11 7.68
C PHE A 121 -12.13 6.58 7.10
N THR A 122 -12.13 6.96 5.83
CA THR A 122 -13.38 7.30 5.13
C THR A 122 -13.68 6.29 4.04
N ALA A 123 -14.97 5.99 3.86
CA ALA A 123 -15.42 5.06 2.82
C ALA A 123 -16.90 5.24 2.50
N LYS A 124 -17.30 4.74 1.31
CA LYS A 124 -18.70 4.51 0.93
C LYS A 124 -19.08 3.05 1.04
N HIS A 125 -18.12 2.15 0.86
CA HIS A 125 -18.32 0.71 0.93
C HIS A 125 -17.38 0.08 1.94
N LEU A 126 -17.88 -0.92 2.66
CA LEU A 126 -17.08 -1.80 3.51
C LEU A 126 -17.29 -3.25 3.11
N ARG A 127 -16.24 -4.06 3.19
CA ARG A 127 -16.31 -5.51 3.00
C ARG A 127 -15.64 -6.23 4.17
N PHE A 128 -16.42 -7.05 4.86
CA PHE A 128 -16.02 -7.92 5.94
C PHE A 128 -15.62 -9.29 5.40
N LEU A 129 -14.40 -9.75 5.72
CA LEU A 129 -13.88 -11.05 5.31
C LEU A 129 -13.58 -11.89 6.56
N PRO A 130 -14.33 -12.99 6.82
CA PRO A 130 -14.02 -13.91 7.89
C PRO A 130 -12.72 -14.67 7.57
N LEU A 131 -11.77 -14.63 8.51
CA LEU A 131 -10.48 -15.34 8.43
C LEU A 131 -10.45 -16.59 9.34
N GLY A 132 -11.29 -16.62 10.36
CA GLY A 132 -11.45 -17.76 11.26
C GLY A 132 -12.80 -17.72 11.97
N TRP A 133 -13.35 -18.88 12.30
CA TRP A 133 -14.64 -19.04 12.96
C TRP A 133 -14.61 -20.20 13.96
N ASN A 134 -15.65 -20.29 14.80
CA ASN A 134 -15.80 -21.42 15.68
C ASN A 134 -16.14 -22.69 14.91
N THR A 135 -15.32 -23.73 15.06
CA THR A 135 -15.55 -25.06 14.47
C THR A 135 -16.05 -26.08 15.49
N LYS A 136 -16.08 -25.75 16.78
CA LYS A 136 -16.58 -26.63 17.83
C LYS A 136 -18.10 -26.76 17.74
N TRP A 137 -18.62 -27.94 18.07
CA TRP A 137 -20.06 -28.26 18.04
C TRP A 137 -20.73 -28.03 16.67
N GLY A 138 -19.96 -28.14 15.58
CA GLY A 138 -20.48 -27.94 14.22
C GLY A 138 -20.71 -26.47 13.85
N GLY A 139 -20.08 -25.54 14.57
CA GLY A 139 -20.16 -24.11 14.29
C GLY A 139 -19.68 -23.73 12.88
N LYS A 140 -20.30 -22.68 12.33
CA LYS A 140 -20.03 -22.14 11.00
C LYS A 140 -19.70 -20.64 11.09
N ILE A 141 -19.49 -20.02 9.93
CA ILE A 141 -19.42 -18.57 9.81
C ILE A 141 -20.81 -18.00 10.10
N GLY A 142 -20.90 -17.10 11.06
CA GLY A 142 -22.10 -16.38 11.43
C GLY A 142 -21.74 -14.98 11.93
N VAL A 143 -22.37 -13.93 11.40
CA VAL A 143 -22.07 -12.57 11.83
C VAL A 143 -23.30 -11.67 11.84
N ARG A 144 -23.33 -10.83 12.86
CA ARG A 144 -24.10 -9.60 13.00
C ARG A 144 -23.13 -8.48 13.30
N LEU A 145 -23.35 -7.29 12.75
CA LEU A 145 -22.43 -6.17 12.89
C LEU A 145 -23.13 -4.82 12.97
N GLU A 146 -22.41 -3.84 13.48
CA GLU A 146 -22.73 -2.41 13.48
C GLU A 146 -21.47 -1.63 13.09
N ILE A 147 -21.64 -0.58 12.28
CA ILE A 147 -20.57 0.34 11.89
C ILE A 147 -20.84 1.67 12.58
N TYR A 148 -19.81 2.28 13.17
CA TYR A 148 -19.93 3.57 13.84
C TYR A 148 -19.12 4.65 13.13
N GLY A 149 -19.69 5.83 12.99
CA GLY A 149 -19.05 6.95 12.32
C GLY A 149 -19.91 8.21 12.27
N CYS A 150 -19.58 9.10 11.34
CA CYS A 150 -20.33 10.32 11.06
C CYS A 150 -20.22 10.70 9.57
N PRO A 151 -21.19 11.46 9.03
CA PRO A 151 -21.14 11.92 7.64
C PRO A 151 -19.83 12.66 7.34
N TYR A 152 -19.33 12.50 6.11
CA TYR A 152 -18.10 13.14 5.65
C TYR A 152 -18.35 13.90 4.35
N ASP A 153 -18.21 15.22 4.40
CA ASP A 153 -18.31 16.07 3.21
C ASP A 153 -17.03 15.97 2.38
N SER A 154 -17.19 15.62 1.10
CA SER A 154 -16.09 15.26 0.21
C SER A 154 -16.07 16.23 -0.97
N TYR A 155 -15.09 17.15 -0.96
CA TYR A 155 -14.84 18.08 -2.06
C TYR A 155 -13.63 17.58 -2.84
N VAL A 156 -13.85 17.12 -4.07
CA VAL A 156 -12.84 16.42 -4.89
C VAL A 156 -12.58 17.18 -6.18
N MET A 157 -11.32 17.18 -6.62
CA MET A 157 -10.89 17.72 -7.91
C MET A 157 -9.87 16.77 -8.55
N SER A 158 -10.02 16.52 -9.86
CA SER A 158 -9.05 15.76 -10.66
C SER A 158 -7.99 16.65 -11.28
N TYR A 159 -6.78 16.10 -11.38
CA TYR A 159 -5.60 16.73 -11.97
C TYR A 159 -4.99 15.81 -13.02
N TYR A 160 -4.70 16.34 -14.20
CA TYR A 160 -4.11 15.60 -15.33
C TYR A 160 -2.65 16.02 -15.63
N GLY A 161 -2.06 16.87 -14.78
CA GLY A 161 -0.68 17.36 -14.87
C GLY A 161 -0.53 18.68 -15.64
N ASP A 162 -1.56 19.12 -16.35
CA ASP A 162 -1.70 20.46 -16.94
C ASP A 162 -2.75 21.32 -16.19
N ASP A 163 -3.19 20.83 -15.04
CA ASP A 163 -4.11 21.50 -14.12
C ASP A 163 -3.34 22.11 -12.94
N MET A 164 -3.76 23.28 -12.50
CA MET A 164 -3.36 23.82 -11.21
C MET A 164 -4.50 24.64 -10.61
N LEU A 165 -4.40 24.90 -9.32
CA LEU A 165 -5.24 25.87 -8.64
C LEU A 165 -4.35 26.78 -7.77
N ALA A 166 -4.62 28.08 -7.77
CA ALA A 166 -3.98 29.02 -6.86
C ALA A 166 -5.01 29.66 -5.93
N TYR A 167 -4.79 29.56 -4.62
CA TYR A 167 -5.57 30.26 -3.59
C TYR A 167 -4.85 31.56 -3.21
N MET A 168 -5.51 32.70 -3.46
CA MET A 168 -4.99 34.03 -3.12
C MET A 168 -5.28 34.37 -1.66
N PHE A 169 -4.25 34.70 -0.89
CA PHE A 169 -4.46 35.13 0.49
C PHE A 169 -5.26 36.44 0.55
N PRO A 170 -6.21 36.57 1.49
CA PRO A 170 -7.05 37.78 1.60
C PRO A 170 -6.26 39.08 1.72
N ARG A 171 -5.09 39.03 2.37
CA ARG A 171 -4.21 40.19 2.60
C ARG A 171 -2.99 40.22 1.68
N LYS A 172 -2.95 39.38 0.63
CA LYS A 172 -1.81 39.19 -0.28
C LYS A 172 -0.50 38.78 0.39
N LYS A 173 -0.54 38.42 1.68
CA LYS A 173 0.58 37.88 2.46
C LYS A 173 0.01 36.97 3.54
N SER A 174 0.75 35.92 3.87
CA SER A 174 0.43 35.02 4.99
C SER A 174 1.63 34.93 5.92
N ARG A 175 1.46 35.43 7.15
CA ARG A 175 2.45 35.37 8.22
C ARG A 175 1.90 34.57 9.39
N THR A 176 2.44 33.39 9.65
CA THR A 176 1.86 32.45 10.64
C THR A 176 2.90 31.97 11.64
N LEU A 177 2.50 31.78 12.90
CA LEU A 177 3.29 31.07 13.92
C LEU A 177 2.88 29.60 14.03
N LYS A 178 1.62 29.31 13.69
CA LYS A 178 1.05 27.96 13.71
C LYS A 178 0.32 27.71 12.40
N ASP A 179 0.48 26.51 11.87
CA ASP A 179 -0.20 26.07 10.65
C ASP A 179 -0.84 24.69 10.86
N HIS A 180 -2.01 24.52 10.27
CA HIS A 180 -2.69 23.23 10.14
C HIS A 180 -3.16 23.07 8.70
N ILE A 181 -2.45 22.24 7.97
CA ILE A 181 -2.72 21.95 6.56
C ILE A 181 -3.10 20.47 6.47
N ALA A 182 -4.17 20.17 5.75
CA ALA A 182 -4.60 18.80 5.52
C ALA A 182 -4.96 18.60 4.05
N ILE A 183 -4.50 17.49 3.46
CA ILE A 183 -4.69 17.18 2.05
C ILE A 183 -4.93 15.68 1.94
N ASN A 184 -6.00 15.28 1.26
CA ASN A 184 -6.16 13.90 0.85
C ASN A 184 -5.77 13.80 -0.62
N PHE A 185 -4.95 12.81 -0.98
CA PHE A 185 -4.58 12.58 -2.37
C PHE A 185 -4.72 11.12 -2.76
N LYS A 186 -4.86 10.89 -4.06
CA LYS A 186 -4.96 9.57 -4.68
C LYS A 186 -4.29 9.61 -6.04
N THR A 187 -3.32 8.72 -6.29
CA THR A 187 -2.57 8.71 -7.55
C THR A 187 -1.96 7.33 -7.88
N LEU A 188 -1.59 7.15 -9.15
CA LEU A 188 -0.74 6.07 -9.67
C LEU A 188 0.66 6.57 -10.07
N GLU A 189 0.89 7.89 -10.04
CA GLU A 189 2.18 8.47 -10.38
C GLU A 189 3.11 8.41 -9.16
N ARG A 190 4.40 8.18 -9.40
CA ARG A 190 5.42 8.15 -8.35
C ARG A 190 5.88 9.56 -7.95
N ASP A 191 5.69 10.55 -8.82
CA ASP A 191 6.14 11.92 -8.62
C ASP A 191 5.00 12.90 -8.89
N GLY A 192 4.90 13.95 -8.08
CA GLY A 192 3.90 15.00 -8.31
C GLY A 192 3.80 16.05 -7.20
N LEU A 193 3.69 17.31 -7.60
CA LEU A 193 3.57 18.45 -6.70
C LEU A 193 2.16 18.61 -6.12
N LEU A 194 2.00 18.43 -4.81
CA LEU A 194 0.69 18.55 -4.14
C LEU A 194 0.39 19.98 -3.72
N LEU A 195 1.35 20.63 -3.07
CA LEU A 195 1.20 21.98 -2.52
C LEU A 195 2.51 22.75 -2.68
N HIS A 196 2.44 24.01 -3.07
CA HIS A 196 3.62 24.87 -3.13
C HIS A 196 3.27 26.31 -2.79
N SER A 197 4.11 26.95 -2.00
CA SER A 197 4.08 28.39 -1.74
C SER A 197 5.48 28.86 -1.39
N GLU A 198 5.81 30.06 -1.84
CA GLU A 198 7.07 30.73 -1.53
C GLU A 198 6.82 32.14 -1.01
N GLY A 199 7.79 32.65 -0.26
CA GLY A 199 7.86 34.01 0.24
C GLY A 199 9.09 34.73 -0.29
N LEU A 200 8.99 36.06 -0.49
CA LEU A 200 10.08 36.90 -1.01
C LEU A 200 11.35 36.85 -0.14
N GLN A 201 11.24 36.40 1.11
CA GLN A 201 12.34 36.27 2.07
C GLN A 201 13.02 34.90 2.04
N GLY A 202 12.62 34.00 1.13
CA GLY A 202 13.17 32.64 1.01
C GLY A 202 12.46 31.60 1.88
N ASP A 203 11.34 31.97 2.49
CA ASP A 203 10.42 31.05 3.15
C ASP A 203 9.72 30.20 2.09
N VAL A 204 9.66 28.90 2.34
CA VAL A 204 9.12 27.94 1.36
C VAL A 204 8.30 26.92 2.11
N LEU A 205 7.17 26.56 1.53
CA LEU A 205 6.37 25.41 1.92
C LEU A 205 6.05 24.61 0.66
N THR A 206 6.69 23.47 0.50
CA THR A 206 6.44 22.56 -0.62
C THR A 206 6.14 21.16 -0.11
N LEU A 207 5.01 20.61 -0.56
CA LEU A 207 4.65 19.22 -0.35
C LEU A 207 4.61 18.53 -1.71
N GLU A 208 5.44 17.51 -1.89
CA GLU A 208 5.53 16.76 -3.13
C GLU A 208 5.63 15.26 -2.89
N LEU A 209 5.12 14.50 -3.85
CA LEU A 209 5.39 13.08 -3.97
C LEU A 209 6.67 12.90 -4.79
N LYS A 210 7.61 12.10 -4.28
CA LYS A 210 8.83 11.72 -5.00
C LYS A 210 9.13 10.25 -4.76
N ASN A 211 9.25 9.46 -5.82
CA ASN A 211 9.39 7.99 -5.74
C ASN A 211 8.33 7.32 -4.83
N ALA A 212 7.07 7.76 -4.95
CA ALA A 212 5.92 7.34 -4.13
C ALA A 212 6.10 7.53 -2.61
N ARG A 213 6.96 8.47 -2.21
CA ARG A 213 7.13 8.92 -0.82
C ARG A 213 6.79 10.39 -0.72
N LEU A 214 6.25 10.80 0.42
CA LEU A 214 5.87 12.19 0.60
C LEU A 214 7.04 12.99 1.19
N TYR A 215 7.40 14.07 0.52
CA TYR A 215 8.43 15.01 0.94
C TYR A 215 7.80 16.34 1.32
N LEU A 216 8.11 16.81 2.52
CA LEU A 216 7.81 18.18 2.96
C LEU A 216 9.10 18.96 3.02
N HIS A 217 9.19 19.99 2.19
CA HIS A 217 10.26 20.99 2.23
C HIS A 217 9.70 22.26 2.87
N ILE A 218 10.25 22.61 4.03
CA ILE A 218 9.86 23.82 4.77
C ILE A 218 11.07 24.66 5.13
N SER A 219 11.01 25.95 4.83
CA SER A 219 12.00 26.95 5.22
C SER A 219 11.25 28.08 5.92
N LEU A 220 11.71 28.45 7.12
CA LEU A 220 11.24 29.62 7.87
C LEU A 220 12.16 30.84 7.66
N GLY A 221 13.02 30.78 6.64
CA GLY A 221 14.01 31.78 6.32
C GLY A 221 15.45 31.31 6.56
N SER A 222 16.38 31.79 5.72
CA SER A 222 17.81 31.51 5.85
C SER A 222 18.55 32.75 6.37
N SER A 223 19.54 32.55 7.26
CA SER A 223 20.37 33.66 7.76
C SER A 223 21.77 33.61 7.16
N PRO A 224 22.15 34.57 6.29
CA PRO A 224 23.50 34.62 5.72
C PRO A 224 24.57 34.93 6.79
N VAL A 225 24.18 35.45 7.95
CA VAL A 225 25.08 35.79 9.07
C VAL A 225 25.56 34.53 9.80
N HIS A 226 24.71 33.50 9.89
CA HIS A 226 25.02 32.27 10.64
C HIS A 226 25.39 31.08 9.75
N GLN A 227 25.40 31.23 8.42
CA GLN A 227 25.64 30.14 7.44
C GLN A 227 24.74 28.91 7.64
N VAL A 228 23.55 29.08 8.20
CA VAL A 228 22.56 28.00 8.36
C VAL A 228 21.56 28.09 7.22
N GLU A 229 21.52 27.06 6.39
CA GLU A 229 20.46 26.86 5.40
C GLU A 229 19.16 26.54 6.14
N GLY A 230 18.14 27.41 6.01
CA GLY A 230 16.88 27.28 6.73
C GLY A 230 15.97 26.15 6.23
N LEU A 231 16.33 25.54 5.09
CA LEU A 231 15.56 24.47 4.48
C LEU A 231 15.62 23.22 5.34
N THR A 232 14.44 22.73 5.71
CA THR A 232 14.25 21.48 6.43
C THR A 232 13.42 20.56 5.57
N THR A 233 13.88 19.33 5.39
CA THR A 233 13.18 18.30 4.60
C THR A 233 12.75 17.17 5.50
N LEU A 234 11.47 16.81 5.44
CA LEU A 234 10.94 15.60 6.06
C LEU A 234 10.45 14.65 4.97
N THR A 235 10.54 13.35 5.24
CA THR A 235 10.02 12.31 4.35
C THR A 235 9.18 11.34 5.16
N VAL A 236 8.01 10.96 4.67
CA VAL A 236 7.13 9.99 5.34
C VAL A 236 6.35 9.16 4.31
N GLY A 237 5.97 7.95 4.71
CA GLY A 237 5.24 7.01 3.86
C GLY A 237 6.11 6.38 2.77
N ASN A 238 5.55 5.35 2.14
CA ASN A 238 6.15 4.67 0.98
C ASN A 238 5.04 3.98 0.17
N LEU A 239 5.27 3.74 -1.12
CA LEU A 239 4.30 3.14 -2.04
C LEU A 239 2.93 3.86 -2.07
N LEU A 240 2.95 5.19 -1.98
CA LEU A 240 1.74 6.02 -1.97
C LEU A 240 1.11 6.21 -3.38
N ASP A 241 1.61 5.46 -4.37
CA ASP A 241 1.15 5.37 -5.76
C ASP A 241 0.20 4.17 -5.97
N ASP A 242 -0.54 3.79 -4.92
CA ASP A 242 -1.37 2.58 -4.88
C ASP A 242 -2.81 2.78 -5.40
N GLN A 243 -3.14 3.98 -5.87
CA GLN A 243 -4.50 4.38 -6.26
C GLN A 243 -5.52 4.24 -5.11
N HIS A 244 -5.09 4.48 -3.87
CA HIS A 244 -5.94 4.65 -2.69
C HIS A 244 -5.85 6.08 -2.15
N TRP A 245 -6.80 6.43 -1.28
CA TRP A 245 -6.79 7.74 -0.63
C TRP A 245 -5.80 7.73 0.54
N HIS A 246 -4.79 8.59 0.46
CA HIS A 246 -3.87 8.89 1.55
C HIS A 246 -4.23 10.22 2.20
N TYR A 247 -4.21 10.26 3.54
CA TYR A 247 -4.58 11.43 4.34
C TYR A 247 -3.34 12.08 4.90
N VAL A 248 -3.01 13.27 4.41
CA VAL A 248 -1.85 14.04 4.85
C VAL A 248 -2.30 15.12 5.83
N THR A 249 -1.55 15.30 6.92
CA THR A 249 -1.71 16.43 7.84
C THR A 249 -0.34 16.99 8.20
N ILE A 250 -0.19 18.31 8.07
CA ILE A 250 0.97 19.07 8.51
C ILE A 250 0.51 19.95 9.67
N LYS A 251 1.15 19.81 10.82
CA LYS A 251 0.94 20.67 11.99
C LYS A 251 2.26 21.33 12.36
N ARG A 252 2.27 22.66 12.38
CA ARG A 252 3.44 23.44 12.81
C ARG A 252 3.09 24.31 14.02
N ASP A 253 3.99 24.34 14.99
CA ASP A 253 3.98 25.27 16.11
C ASP A 253 5.40 25.86 16.29
N GLY A 254 5.60 27.10 15.82
CA GLY A 254 6.93 27.70 15.72
C GLY A 254 7.83 26.89 14.80
N ARG A 255 8.95 26.37 15.33
CA ARG A 255 9.89 25.52 14.58
C ARG A 255 9.51 24.04 14.58
N GLN A 256 8.59 23.61 15.45
CA GLN A 256 8.22 22.20 15.53
C GLN A 256 7.21 21.88 14.42
N VAL A 257 7.53 20.90 13.59
CA VAL A 257 6.69 20.43 12.48
C VAL A 257 6.43 18.95 12.65
N ASN A 258 5.15 18.57 12.59
CA ASN A 258 4.70 17.19 12.52
C ASN A 258 4.05 16.97 11.16
N LEU A 259 4.61 16.05 10.38
CA LEU A 259 4.05 15.57 9.12
C LEU A 259 3.48 14.17 9.33
N THR A 260 2.17 14.04 9.15
CA THR A 260 1.46 12.77 9.26
C THR A 260 0.92 12.35 7.90
N VAL A 261 1.17 11.11 7.49
CA VAL A 261 0.50 10.46 6.36
C VAL A 261 -0.13 9.18 6.85
N ASP A 262 -1.46 9.10 6.69
CA ASP A 262 -2.30 8.03 7.21
C ASP A 262 -2.07 7.81 8.72
N SER A 263 -1.28 6.79 9.06
CA SER A 263 -0.92 6.42 10.43
C SER A 263 0.52 6.80 10.84
N GLN A 264 1.36 7.18 9.89
CA GLN A 264 2.78 7.42 10.12
C GLN A 264 3.00 8.91 10.37
N THR A 265 3.71 9.26 11.43
CA THR A 265 4.02 10.66 11.78
C THR A 265 5.50 10.83 11.97
N GLU A 266 6.08 11.77 11.21
CA GLU A 266 7.45 12.22 11.35
C GLU A 266 7.46 13.63 11.93
N SER A 267 8.35 13.88 12.88
CA SER A 267 8.44 15.17 13.56
C SER A 267 9.86 15.71 13.51
N VAL A 268 10.01 17.00 13.23
CA VAL A 268 11.30 17.67 13.17
C VAL A 268 11.21 19.07 13.78
N ILE A 269 12.36 19.59 14.18
CA ILE A 269 12.54 21.01 14.48
C ILE A 269 13.20 21.63 13.24
N CYS A 270 12.58 22.65 12.67
CA CYS A 270 13.13 23.36 11.52
C CYS A 270 14.53 23.92 11.83
N ASN A 271 15.39 23.87 10.83
CA ASN A 271 16.70 24.50 10.83
C ASN A 271 16.59 26.02 10.99
N GLY A 272 17.61 26.64 11.59
CA GLY A 272 17.65 28.08 11.83
C GLY A 272 16.87 28.54 13.07
N GLU A 273 16.81 29.85 13.28
CA GLU A 273 16.24 30.48 14.50
C GLU A 273 14.86 31.14 14.28
N PHE A 274 14.42 31.24 13.03
CA PHE A 274 13.13 31.84 12.71
C PHE A 274 11.96 30.93 13.09
N THR A 275 10.82 31.54 13.44
CA THR A 275 9.63 30.84 13.96
C THR A 275 8.37 31.15 13.17
N TYR A 276 8.39 32.18 12.33
CA TYR A 276 7.26 32.55 11.48
C TYR A 276 7.47 31.96 10.09
N LEU A 277 6.36 31.56 9.46
CA LEU A 277 6.33 31.21 8.05
C LEU A 277 5.69 32.39 7.31
N ASP A 278 6.49 33.06 6.49
CA ASP A 278 6.17 34.31 5.79
C ASP A 278 6.04 34.06 4.28
N LEU A 279 4.85 33.66 3.85
CA LEU A 279 4.52 33.37 2.44
C LEU A 279 3.91 34.60 1.75
N ASP A 280 4.12 34.71 0.43
CA ASP A 280 3.64 35.85 -0.36
C ASP A 280 2.16 35.77 -0.72
N ASN A 281 1.80 35.83 -2.01
CA ASN A 281 0.45 36.17 -2.44
C ASN A 281 -0.50 34.97 -2.45
N GLN A 282 0.01 33.75 -2.65
CA GLN A 282 -0.82 32.61 -2.99
C GLN A 282 -0.20 31.26 -2.64
N VAL A 283 -1.06 30.27 -2.49
CA VAL A 283 -0.69 28.85 -2.38
C VAL A 283 -1.18 28.11 -3.63
N TYR A 284 -0.28 27.36 -4.26
CA TYR A 284 -0.56 26.50 -5.39
C TYR A 284 -0.93 25.09 -4.95
N VAL A 285 -1.90 24.49 -5.63
CA VAL A 285 -2.40 23.15 -5.37
C VAL A 285 -2.36 22.35 -6.68
N GLY A 286 -1.68 21.20 -6.65
CA GLY A 286 -1.57 20.24 -7.75
C GLY A 286 -0.56 20.59 -8.86
N GLY A 287 0.03 21.78 -8.84
CA GLY A 287 1.03 22.19 -9.84
C GLY A 287 1.29 23.69 -9.83
N VAL A 288 2.33 24.11 -10.56
CA VAL A 288 2.65 25.54 -10.78
C VAL A 288 2.74 25.80 -12.28
N ILE A 289 1.74 26.52 -12.81
CA ILE A 289 1.60 26.84 -14.23
C ILE A 289 1.45 28.34 -14.38
N GLU A 290 2.56 29.02 -14.62
CA GLU A 290 2.61 30.45 -14.86
C GLU A 290 3.10 30.76 -16.29
N PRO A 291 2.68 31.89 -16.90
CA PRO A 291 3.00 32.17 -18.31
C PRO A 291 4.48 32.46 -18.60
N ASN A 292 5.26 32.94 -17.61
CA ASN A 292 6.57 33.56 -17.82
C ASN A 292 7.67 33.12 -16.84
N THR A 293 7.37 32.25 -15.86
CA THR A 293 8.37 31.67 -14.96
C THR A 293 8.68 30.26 -15.44
N PRO A 294 9.95 29.81 -15.38
CA PRO A 294 10.23 28.40 -15.60
C PRO A 294 9.39 27.61 -14.59
N HIS A 295 8.59 26.66 -15.07
CA HIS A 295 8.04 25.59 -14.24
C HIS A 295 9.13 25.13 -13.28
N LEU A 296 8.79 24.82 -12.03
CA LEU A 296 9.74 24.22 -11.08
C LEU A 296 10.46 23.06 -11.81
N PRO A 297 11.72 23.24 -12.29
CA PRO A 297 12.22 22.46 -13.43
C PRO A 297 12.34 20.96 -13.12
N ASP A 298 12.52 20.68 -11.84
CA ASP A 298 12.73 19.34 -11.29
C ASP A 298 11.47 18.75 -10.65
N LYS A 299 10.30 19.41 -10.80
CA LYS A 299 9.04 18.97 -10.16
C LYS A 299 7.93 18.80 -11.20
N SER A 300 7.44 17.56 -11.31
CA SER A 300 6.26 17.26 -12.11
C SER A 300 5.00 17.81 -11.43
N ASN A 301 4.06 18.33 -12.22
CA ASN A 301 2.72 18.62 -11.72
C ASN A 301 2.00 17.31 -11.35
N PHE A 302 1.09 17.39 -10.40
CA PHE A 302 0.37 16.23 -9.91
C PHE A 302 -0.62 15.70 -10.96
N ARG A 303 -0.70 14.36 -11.04
CA ARG A 303 -1.78 13.67 -11.73
C ARG A 303 -2.48 12.76 -10.73
N GLY A 304 -3.80 12.78 -10.73
CA GLY A 304 -4.62 12.03 -9.79
C GLY A 304 -5.79 12.85 -9.28
N CYS A 305 -6.13 12.65 -8.01
CA CYS A 305 -7.24 13.34 -7.37
C CYS A 305 -6.81 13.91 -6.03
N LEU A 306 -7.25 15.13 -5.75
CA LEU A 306 -7.15 15.74 -4.43
C LEU A 306 -8.53 15.86 -3.83
N GLU A 307 -8.65 15.59 -2.54
CA GLU A 307 -9.87 15.75 -1.76
C GLU A 307 -9.57 16.63 -0.54
N ASN A 308 -10.47 17.59 -0.28
CA ASN A 308 -10.48 18.39 0.94
C ASN A 308 -9.11 19.00 1.29
N VAL A 309 -8.55 19.79 0.37
CA VAL A 309 -7.32 20.56 0.62
C VAL A 309 -7.64 21.72 1.57
N PHE A 310 -7.27 21.55 2.84
CA PHE A 310 -7.38 22.55 3.88
C PHE A 310 -6.07 23.29 4.09
N TYR A 311 -6.13 24.61 4.07
CA TYR A 311 -5.04 25.48 4.51
C TYR A 311 -5.54 26.36 5.67
N ASN A 312 -5.07 26.11 6.89
CA ASN A 312 -5.43 26.86 8.10
C ASN A 312 -6.96 27.04 8.28
N GLY A 313 -7.71 25.95 8.04
CA GLY A 313 -9.17 25.90 8.18
C GLY A 313 -9.97 26.28 6.93
N VAL A 314 -9.31 26.77 5.87
CA VAL A 314 -9.94 27.11 4.59
C VAL A 314 -9.91 25.90 3.66
N ASN A 315 -11.07 25.40 3.22
CA ASN A 315 -11.16 24.33 2.22
C ASN A 315 -11.04 24.90 0.81
N ILE A 316 -9.84 24.82 0.24
CA ILE A 316 -9.50 25.42 -1.05
C ILE A 316 -10.27 24.78 -2.20
N ILE A 317 -10.41 23.44 -2.22
CA ILE A 317 -11.21 22.75 -3.26
C ILE A 317 -12.69 23.07 -3.10
N GLY A 318 -13.17 23.18 -1.86
CA GLY A 318 -14.52 23.67 -1.58
C GLY A 318 -14.76 25.04 -2.21
N MET A 319 -13.89 26.02 -1.94
CA MET A 319 -13.98 27.36 -2.55
C MET A 319 -13.95 27.31 -4.08
N ALA A 320 -13.16 26.42 -4.67
CA ALA A 320 -13.08 26.24 -6.11
C ALA A 320 -14.41 25.76 -6.72
N GLN A 321 -15.13 24.85 -6.04
CA GLN A 321 -16.45 24.38 -6.47
C GLN A 321 -17.53 25.47 -6.39
N TRP A 322 -17.36 26.42 -5.47
CA TRP A 322 -18.27 27.56 -5.31
C TRP A 322 -17.84 28.81 -6.10
N GLU A 323 -16.86 28.67 -7.01
CA GLU A 323 -16.36 29.75 -7.87
C GLU A 323 -15.91 31.01 -7.09
N ASP A 324 -15.28 30.80 -5.93
CA ASP A 324 -14.84 31.90 -5.08
C ASP A 324 -13.78 32.80 -5.78
N PRO A 325 -13.89 34.14 -5.69
CA PRO A 325 -12.98 35.07 -6.37
C PRO A 325 -11.52 35.02 -5.89
N GLN A 326 -11.25 34.39 -4.74
CA GLN A 326 -9.88 34.16 -4.27
C GLN A 326 -9.19 32.99 -4.97
N ILE A 327 -9.94 32.18 -5.73
CA ILE A 327 -9.40 31.06 -6.50
C ILE A 327 -9.02 31.54 -7.90
N ARG A 328 -7.82 31.15 -8.34
CA ARG A 328 -7.32 31.44 -9.69
C ARG A 328 -6.91 30.18 -10.41
N PHE A 329 -7.23 30.15 -11.70
CA PHE A 329 -6.86 29.11 -12.64
C PHE A 329 -5.97 29.70 -13.74
N PRO A 330 -5.05 28.92 -14.34
CA PRO A 330 -4.23 29.36 -15.45
C PRO A 330 -5.09 29.73 -16.68
N PRO A 331 -4.64 30.67 -17.52
CA PRO A 331 -5.45 31.23 -18.62
C PRO A 331 -5.92 30.23 -19.69
N ARG A 332 -5.31 29.04 -19.75
CA ARG A 332 -5.60 27.99 -20.74
C ARG A 332 -6.02 26.67 -20.10
N GLN A 333 -6.47 26.68 -18.85
CA GLN A 333 -6.93 25.45 -18.21
C GLN A 333 -8.18 24.90 -18.90
N ARG A 334 -8.26 23.57 -18.98
CA ARG A 334 -9.49 22.88 -19.35
C ARG A 334 -10.53 23.00 -18.23
N ALA A 335 -11.79 22.70 -18.57
CA ALA A 335 -12.85 22.64 -17.58
C ALA A 335 -12.51 21.62 -16.49
N ILE A 336 -12.58 22.06 -15.24
CA ILE A 336 -12.20 21.26 -14.07
C ILE A 336 -13.25 20.20 -13.80
N ARG A 337 -12.78 18.99 -13.48
CA ARG A 337 -13.64 17.89 -13.07
C ARG A 337 -13.67 17.76 -11.55
N TYR A 338 -14.82 18.05 -10.96
CA TYR A 338 -15.06 17.93 -9.51
C TYR A 338 -15.49 16.53 -9.09
N ALA A 339 -14.79 15.52 -9.59
CA ALA A 339 -15.02 14.12 -9.25
C ALA A 339 -13.77 13.33 -9.59
N CYS A 340 -13.38 12.37 -8.73
CA CYS A 340 -12.25 11.51 -9.03
C CYS A 340 -12.63 10.44 -10.06
N THR A 341 -11.94 10.42 -11.20
CA THR A 341 -12.01 9.32 -12.16
C THR A 341 -11.09 8.20 -11.75
N ASP A 342 -11.66 7.17 -11.11
CA ASP A 342 -10.91 5.95 -10.85
C ASP A 342 -10.66 5.19 -12.16
N LEU A 343 -9.38 4.92 -12.44
CA LEU A 343 -9.03 3.86 -13.38
C LEU A 343 -9.48 2.53 -12.78
N ILE A 344 -10.26 1.76 -13.54
CA ILE A 344 -10.73 0.44 -13.10
C ILE A 344 -9.59 -0.55 -13.29
N LEU A 345 -8.65 -0.54 -12.35
CA LEU A 345 -7.65 -1.57 -12.19
C LEU A 345 -8.18 -2.60 -11.20
N LYS A 346 -8.23 -3.87 -11.61
CA LYS A 346 -8.64 -5.00 -10.75
C LYS A 346 -7.40 -5.85 -10.43
N PRO A 347 -6.53 -5.41 -9.50
CA PRO A 347 -5.37 -6.18 -9.12
C PRO A 347 -5.77 -7.45 -8.36
N PHE A 348 -4.88 -8.43 -8.43
CA PHE A 348 -4.93 -9.68 -7.67
C PHE A 348 -3.82 -9.65 -6.64
N THR A 349 -4.14 -9.94 -5.37
CA THR A 349 -3.13 -10.25 -4.36
C THR A 349 -3.00 -11.76 -4.22
N PHE A 350 -1.81 -12.27 -4.46
CA PHE A 350 -1.39 -13.64 -4.23
C PHE A 350 -0.82 -13.71 -2.81
N ALA A 351 -1.64 -14.06 -1.83
CA ALA A 351 -1.26 -13.98 -0.41
C ALA A 351 -1.13 -15.35 0.28
N GLY A 352 -1.74 -16.39 -0.29
CA GLY A 352 -1.74 -17.73 0.31
C GLY A 352 -0.61 -18.63 -0.19
N PRO A 353 -0.18 -19.64 0.55
CA PRO A 353 0.93 -20.52 0.17
C PRO A 353 0.62 -21.41 -1.06
N ASN A 354 -0.66 -21.58 -1.41
CA ASN A 354 -1.10 -22.38 -2.57
C ASN A 354 -1.90 -21.54 -3.57
N ASN A 355 -1.62 -20.24 -3.61
CA ASN A 355 -2.28 -19.32 -4.51
C ASN A 355 -1.98 -19.68 -5.98
N TYR A 356 -2.96 -19.47 -6.86
CA TYR A 356 -2.76 -19.53 -8.30
C TYR A 356 -3.89 -18.83 -9.04
N LEU A 357 -3.58 -18.41 -10.27
CA LEU A 357 -4.55 -17.97 -11.27
C LEU A 357 -4.30 -18.75 -12.56
N GLN A 358 -5.25 -19.59 -12.96
CA GLN A 358 -5.21 -20.37 -14.19
C GLN A 358 -6.17 -19.77 -15.21
N LEU A 359 -5.63 -19.43 -16.39
CA LEU A 359 -6.34 -18.77 -17.48
C LEU A 359 -6.27 -19.60 -18.76
N PRO A 360 -7.33 -19.60 -19.58
CA PRO A 360 -7.30 -20.26 -20.89
C PRO A 360 -6.41 -19.51 -21.87
N GLY A 361 -5.83 -20.26 -22.80
CA GLY A 361 -5.00 -19.78 -23.90
C GLY A 361 -5.48 -20.30 -25.26
N LEU A 362 -5.05 -19.65 -26.33
CA LEU A 362 -5.32 -20.12 -27.69
C LEU A 362 -4.31 -21.21 -28.06
N ASN A 363 -4.79 -22.44 -28.25
CA ASN A 363 -3.94 -23.58 -28.55
C ASN A 363 -3.32 -23.52 -29.97
N ARG A 364 -2.08 -24.01 -30.12
CA ARG A 364 -1.34 -24.19 -31.39
C ARG A 364 -1.09 -22.92 -32.21
N LYS A 365 -1.05 -21.74 -31.60
CA LYS A 365 -0.58 -20.53 -32.29
C LYS A 365 0.94 -20.56 -32.44
N PRO A 366 1.49 -20.05 -33.57
CA PRO A 366 2.93 -20.04 -33.84
C PRO A 366 3.69 -18.92 -33.10
N ARG A 367 2.94 -18.05 -32.39
CA ARG A 367 3.47 -16.93 -31.62
C ARG A 367 2.71 -16.86 -30.30
N MET A 368 3.41 -16.44 -29.27
CA MET A 368 2.89 -16.22 -27.93
C MET A 368 3.25 -14.80 -27.52
N ALA A 369 2.27 -14.06 -27.01
CA ALA A 369 2.51 -12.77 -26.36
C ALA A 369 1.82 -12.76 -24.99
N VAL A 370 2.55 -12.46 -23.92
CA VAL A 370 1.96 -12.29 -22.58
C VAL A 370 2.53 -11.02 -21.96
N LYS A 371 1.66 -10.12 -21.51
CA LYS A 371 2.02 -8.89 -20.81
C LYS A 371 1.29 -8.85 -19.47
N PHE A 372 1.98 -8.53 -18.39
CA PHE A 372 1.36 -8.31 -17.08
C PHE A 372 2.20 -7.35 -16.24
N LYS A 373 1.59 -6.74 -15.23
CA LYS A 373 2.32 -6.01 -14.19
C LYS A 373 2.37 -6.83 -12.91
N PHE A 374 3.48 -6.78 -12.19
CA PHE A 374 3.60 -7.35 -10.86
C PHE A 374 4.32 -6.40 -9.89
N ARG A 375 4.10 -6.57 -8.60
CA ARG A 375 4.92 -5.99 -7.53
C ARG A 375 5.03 -6.95 -6.35
N SER A 376 6.20 -7.01 -5.72
CA SER A 376 6.48 -7.90 -4.59
C SER A 376 7.67 -7.41 -3.76
N TRP A 377 7.77 -7.91 -2.53
CA TRP A 377 8.98 -7.83 -1.70
C TRP A 377 9.80 -9.14 -1.74
N ASP A 378 9.19 -10.24 -2.18
CA ASP A 378 9.83 -11.55 -2.19
C ASP A 378 10.94 -11.62 -3.24
N TYR A 379 12.04 -12.28 -2.91
CA TYR A 379 13.15 -12.50 -3.83
C TYR A 379 12.90 -13.64 -4.82
N THR A 380 11.95 -14.53 -4.51
CA THR A 380 11.68 -15.73 -5.30
C THR A 380 10.19 -15.99 -5.43
N GLY A 381 9.74 -16.45 -6.60
CA GLY A 381 8.36 -16.90 -6.78
C GLY A 381 8.01 -17.19 -8.23
N LEU A 382 7.07 -18.11 -8.47
CA LEU A 382 6.58 -18.39 -9.82
C LEU A 382 5.69 -17.24 -10.31
N LEU A 383 6.13 -16.51 -11.35
CA LEU A 383 5.31 -15.47 -11.97
C LEU A 383 4.34 -16.06 -12.99
N MET A 384 4.84 -16.88 -13.92
CA MET A 384 4.04 -17.48 -14.98
C MET A 384 4.59 -18.85 -15.40
N PHE A 385 3.71 -19.79 -15.72
CA PHE A 385 4.02 -21.08 -16.29
C PHE A 385 3.06 -21.41 -17.43
N THR A 386 3.58 -21.98 -18.53
CA THR A 386 2.77 -22.57 -19.59
C THR A 386 3.44 -23.80 -20.17
N ARG A 387 2.63 -24.74 -20.65
CA ARG A 387 3.10 -25.84 -21.51
C ARG A 387 2.88 -25.45 -22.96
N PHE A 388 3.79 -25.85 -23.84
CA PHE A 388 3.56 -25.76 -25.27
C PHE A 388 2.73 -26.96 -25.74
N ALA A 389 1.97 -26.77 -26.82
CA ALA A 389 1.22 -27.84 -27.47
C ALA A 389 2.14 -28.93 -28.01
N ASP A 390 1.55 -30.08 -28.35
CA ASP A 390 2.22 -31.21 -28.99
C ASP A 390 3.45 -31.71 -28.19
N ASP A 391 3.38 -31.56 -26.85
CA ASP A 391 4.44 -31.88 -25.89
C ASP A 391 5.81 -31.27 -26.24
N LEU A 392 5.81 -30.10 -26.88
CA LEU A 392 7.02 -29.33 -27.22
C LEU A 392 7.76 -28.77 -25.99
N GLY A 393 7.25 -29.00 -24.78
CA GLY A 393 7.90 -28.65 -23.53
C GLY A 393 7.20 -27.51 -22.78
N THR A 394 7.97 -26.71 -22.04
CA THR A 394 7.44 -25.72 -21.09
C THR A 394 8.19 -24.40 -21.15
N LEU A 395 7.50 -23.34 -20.72
CA LEU A 395 8.04 -22.01 -20.48
C LEU A 395 7.64 -21.56 -19.07
N GLU A 396 8.64 -21.26 -18.26
CA GLU A 396 8.53 -20.81 -16.87
C GLU A 396 9.18 -19.44 -16.72
N LEU A 397 8.48 -18.51 -16.07
CA LEU A 397 8.97 -17.21 -15.63
C LEU A 397 8.94 -17.22 -14.11
N GLY A 398 10.11 -17.05 -13.48
CA GLY A 398 10.27 -16.98 -12.04
C GLY A 398 10.97 -15.69 -11.62
N LEU A 399 10.55 -15.12 -10.50
CA LEU A 399 11.36 -14.12 -9.80
C LEU A 399 12.50 -14.86 -9.10
N SER A 400 13.72 -14.35 -9.23
CA SER A 400 14.92 -14.89 -8.56
C SER A 400 15.93 -13.78 -8.36
N GLU A 401 16.31 -13.51 -7.10
CA GLU A 401 17.30 -12.47 -6.74
C GLU A 401 16.96 -11.07 -7.32
N GLY A 402 15.66 -10.76 -7.41
CA GLY A 402 15.19 -9.49 -7.96
C GLY A 402 15.28 -9.37 -9.49
N GLN A 403 15.45 -10.49 -10.21
CA GLN A 403 15.36 -10.55 -11.68
C GLN A 403 14.23 -11.49 -12.10
N VAL A 404 13.65 -11.25 -13.28
CA VAL A 404 12.75 -12.22 -13.91
C VAL A 404 13.62 -13.23 -14.65
N ASN A 405 13.70 -14.45 -14.14
CA ASN A 405 14.37 -15.58 -14.75
C ASN A 405 13.41 -16.37 -15.64
N ILE A 406 13.82 -16.61 -16.88
CA ILE A 406 13.05 -17.33 -17.88
C ILE A 406 13.72 -18.68 -18.11
N SER A 407 12.94 -19.75 -17.99
CA SER A 407 13.35 -21.14 -18.24
C SER A 407 12.48 -21.74 -19.35
N LEU A 408 13.10 -22.04 -20.50
CA LEU A 408 12.47 -22.76 -21.60
C LEU A 408 13.07 -24.16 -21.72
N ILE A 409 12.23 -25.18 -21.61
CA ILE A 409 12.62 -26.59 -21.63
C ILE A 409 11.88 -27.26 -22.78
N GLN A 410 12.60 -27.90 -23.71
CA GLN A 410 12.01 -28.77 -24.74
C GLN A 410 12.69 -30.14 -24.73
N PRO A 411 11.94 -31.23 -24.98
CA PRO A 411 12.52 -32.57 -25.11
C PRO A 411 13.64 -32.60 -26.17
N GLY A 412 14.77 -33.23 -25.85
CA GLY A 412 15.90 -33.39 -26.76
C GLY A 412 16.71 -32.11 -27.05
N LYS A 413 16.43 -31.00 -26.36
CA LYS A 413 17.13 -29.72 -26.54
C LYS A 413 17.77 -29.25 -25.24
N LYS A 414 18.83 -28.45 -25.36
CA LYS A 414 19.48 -27.80 -24.21
C LYS A 414 18.48 -26.84 -23.56
N LYS A 415 18.30 -26.95 -22.24
CA LYS A 415 17.50 -26.01 -21.45
C LYS A 415 18.05 -24.59 -21.64
N LEU A 416 17.17 -23.66 -21.96
CA LEU A 416 17.48 -22.25 -22.17
C LEU A 416 17.08 -21.47 -20.92
N GLN A 417 18.03 -20.75 -20.32
CA GLN A 417 17.85 -19.99 -19.08
C GLN A 417 18.53 -18.63 -19.17
N PHE A 418 17.83 -17.58 -18.77
CA PHE A 418 18.33 -16.22 -18.75
C PHE A 418 17.52 -15.33 -17.81
N GLY A 419 18.12 -14.27 -17.29
CA GLY A 419 17.47 -13.29 -16.40
C GLY A 419 17.30 -11.92 -17.08
N ALA A 420 16.21 -11.22 -16.76
CA ALA A 420 15.91 -9.87 -17.24
C ALA A 420 15.53 -8.94 -16.08
N GLY A 421 15.94 -7.67 -16.18
CA GLY A 421 15.73 -6.65 -15.16
C GLY A 421 16.66 -6.77 -13.94
N PHE A 422 16.45 -5.89 -12.96
CA PHE A 422 17.26 -5.82 -11.74
C PHE A 422 16.45 -5.20 -10.60
N ARG A 423 16.57 -5.75 -9.39
CA ARG A 423 15.88 -5.29 -8.16
C ARG A 423 14.36 -5.12 -8.33
N LEU A 424 13.72 -6.03 -9.05
CA LEU A 424 12.28 -6.00 -9.32
C LEU A 424 11.40 -6.40 -8.11
N ASN A 425 12.01 -6.54 -6.94
CA ASN A 425 11.37 -6.81 -5.65
C ASN A 425 11.47 -5.59 -4.73
N ASP A 426 11.29 -4.39 -5.29
CA ASP A 426 11.38 -3.10 -4.62
C ASP A 426 10.02 -2.56 -4.13
N GLY A 427 8.97 -3.38 -4.25
CA GLY A 427 7.60 -3.04 -3.88
C GLY A 427 6.85 -2.21 -4.93
N PHE A 428 7.50 -1.74 -6.00
CA PHE A 428 6.87 -0.98 -7.06
C PHE A 428 6.29 -1.87 -8.16
N TRP A 429 5.33 -1.32 -8.92
CA TRP A 429 4.81 -1.99 -10.10
C TRP A 429 5.86 -2.06 -11.20
N HIS A 430 6.15 -3.28 -11.65
CA HIS A 430 6.95 -3.57 -12.84
C HIS A 430 6.11 -4.22 -13.92
N THR A 431 6.35 -3.86 -15.17
CA THR A 431 5.71 -4.46 -16.34
C THR A 431 6.61 -5.54 -16.92
N VAL A 432 6.06 -6.71 -17.20
CA VAL A 432 6.74 -7.81 -17.89
C VAL A 432 5.99 -8.12 -19.17
N GLU A 433 6.68 -8.07 -20.30
CA GLU A 433 6.15 -8.49 -21.60
C GLU A 433 7.05 -9.56 -22.21
N VAL A 434 6.48 -10.72 -22.51
CA VAL A 434 7.16 -11.87 -23.12
C VAL A 434 6.58 -12.14 -24.49
N LEU A 435 7.45 -12.10 -25.50
CA LEU A 435 7.13 -12.38 -26.89
C LEU A 435 7.95 -13.60 -27.33
N ALA A 436 7.28 -14.69 -27.71
CA ALA A 436 7.93 -15.91 -28.18
C ALA A 436 7.38 -16.35 -29.55
N ARG A 437 8.28 -16.74 -30.44
CA ARG A 437 8.00 -17.40 -31.73
C ARG A 437 9.11 -18.41 -32.02
N ASP A 438 8.98 -19.16 -33.11
CA ASP A 438 10.00 -20.12 -33.52
C ASP A 438 11.41 -19.48 -33.54
N ASN A 439 12.31 -20.09 -32.77
CA ASN A 439 13.71 -19.69 -32.55
C ASN A 439 13.95 -18.30 -31.98
N PHE A 440 12.93 -17.62 -31.44
CA PHE A 440 13.05 -16.24 -30.96
C PHE A 440 12.19 -15.96 -29.73
N VAL A 441 12.83 -15.65 -28.60
CA VAL A 441 12.17 -15.16 -27.38
C VAL A 441 12.72 -13.78 -27.04
N THR A 442 11.83 -12.89 -26.59
CA THR A 442 12.12 -11.52 -26.20
C THR A 442 11.37 -11.20 -24.92
N VAL A 443 12.06 -10.59 -23.97
CA VAL A 443 11.48 -10.12 -22.70
C VAL A 443 11.76 -8.64 -22.55
N ILE A 444 10.72 -7.87 -22.25
CA ILE A 444 10.75 -6.42 -22.02
C ILE A 444 10.31 -6.19 -20.57
N ILE A 445 11.08 -5.38 -19.83
CA ILE A 445 10.75 -4.94 -18.47
C ILE A 445 10.58 -3.42 -18.48
N ASP A 446 9.51 -2.92 -17.86
CA ASP A 446 9.22 -1.49 -17.63
C ASP A 446 9.24 -0.56 -18.86
N GLU A 447 8.99 -1.12 -20.05
CA GLU A 447 9.00 -0.37 -21.32
C GLU A 447 10.37 0.29 -21.62
N ASP A 448 11.46 -0.21 -21.01
CA ASP A 448 12.82 0.30 -21.21
C ASP A 448 13.32 -0.01 -22.64
N GLU A 449 13.73 1.04 -23.36
CA GLU A 449 14.27 1.00 -24.72
C GLU A 449 15.71 0.46 -24.79
N GLY A 450 16.36 0.15 -23.66
CA GLY A 450 17.73 -0.39 -23.50
C GLY A 450 18.06 -1.73 -24.20
N SER A 451 17.24 -2.16 -25.16
CA SER A 451 17.15 -3.46 -25.85
C SER A 451 16.43 -4.54 -25.06
N PRO A 452 15.46 -5.23 -25.65
CA PRO A 452 14.90 -6.39 -25.01
C PRO A 452 15.87 -7.56 -25.11
N LEU A 453 15.87 -8.45 -24.11
CA LEU A 453 16.76 -9.60 -24.09
C LEU A 453 16.30 -10.62 -25.14
N LYS A 454 16.96 -10.59 -26.30
CA LYS A 454 16.66 -11.45 -27.46
C LYS A 454 17.55 -12.68 -27.44
N ILE A 455 16.95 -13.87 -27.46
CA ILE A 455 17.71 -15.12 -27.56
C ILE A 455 17.28 -15.89 -28.80
N THR A 456 18.29 -16.26 -29.61
CA THR A 456 18.15 -17.07 -30.81
C THR A 456 18.76 -18.45 -30.60
N ASN A 457 17.91 -19.41 -30.27
CA ASN A 457 18.28 -20.82 -30.15
C ASN A 457 17.28 -21.67 -30.95
N PRO A 458 17.64 -22.88 -31.39
CA PRO A 458 16.71 -23.74 -32.13
C PRO A 458 15.60 -24.25 -31.20
N PHE A 459 14.43 -23.62 -31.18
CA PHE A 459 13.24 -24.05 -30.43
C PHE A 459 11.95 -23.76 -31.21
N MET A 460 10.91 -24.55 -30.97
CA MET A 460 9.61 -24.37 -31.61
C MET A 460 8.59 -23.84 -30.60
N VAL A 461 7.73 -22.92 -31.03
CA VAL A 461 6.66 -22.36 -30.20
C VAL A 461 5.33 -22.76 -30.80
N ARG A 462 4.57 -23.55 -30.05
CA ARG A 462 3.14 -23.74 -30.28
C ARG A 462 2.47 -23.52 -28.94
N THR A 463 1.68 -22.46 -28.82
CA THR A 463 1.01 -22.10 -27.56
C THR A 463 0.16 -23.25 -27.04
N GLY A 464 0.15 -23.44 -25.73
CA GLY A 464 -0.79 -24.37 -25.08
C GLY A 464 -2.18 -23.76 -24.93
N ASP A 465 -3.06 -24.50 -24.27
CA ASP A 465 -4.43 -24.10 -23.97
C ASP A 465 -4.57 -23.42 -22.59
N GLN A 466 -3.50 -23.32 -21.80
CA GLN A 466 -3.53 -22.82 -20.43
C GLN A 466 -2.27 -22.05 -20.03
N TYR A 467 -2.49 -20.96 -19.30
CA TYR A 467 -1.47 -20.16 -18.63
C TYR A 467 -1.74 -20.16 -17.12
N VAL A 468 -0.70 -20.35 -16.32
CA VAL A 468 -0.80 -20.38 -14.86
C VAL A 468 0.07 -19.26 -14.29
N PHE A 469 -0.48 -18.45 -13.39
CA PHE A 469 0.20 -17.34 -12.73
C PHE A 469 0.21 -17.55 -11.22
N GLY A 470 1.25 -17.05 -10.55
CA GLY A 470 1.37 -17.02 -9.10
C GLY A 470 1.76 -18.36 -8.43
N GLY A 471 1.30 -19.49 -8.95
CA GLY A 471 1.63 -20.80 -8.39
C GLY A 471 0.96 -21.94 -9.16
N CYS A 472 1.40 -23.18 -8.94
CA CYS A 472 0.79 -24.35 -9.59
C CYS A 472 -0.35 -24.94 -8.73
N PRO A 473 -1.50 -25.33 -9.33
CA PRO A 473 -2.56 -26.06 -8.60
C PRO A 473 -2.06 -27.40 -8.05
N LYS A 474 -2.26 -27.65 -6.73
CA LYS A 474 -1.85 -28.90 -6.08
C LYS A 474 -2.90 -30.02 -6.16
N ASN A 475 -4.18 -29.65 -6.18
CA ASN A 475 -5.30 -30.58 -6.21
C ASN A 475 -5.98 -30.47 -7.59
N ASN A 476 -5.99 -31.57 -8.35
CA ASN A 476 -6.27 -31.69 -9.79
C ASN A 476 -5.12 -31.26 -10.71
N ASN A 477 -4.34 -32.24 -11.18
CA ASN A 477 -3.29 -32.14 -12.19
C ASN A 477 -3.79 -31.75 -13.61
N THR A 478 -4.95 -31.10 -13.74
CA THR A 478 -5.50 -30.68 -15.05
C THR A 478 -4.56 -29.74 -15.78
N ALA A 479 -3.79 -28.91 -15.05
CA ALA A 479 -2.82 -27.97 -15.63
C ALA A 479 -1.42 -28.58 -15.91
N ARG A 480 -1.11 -29.79 -15.42
CA ARG A 480 0.22 -30.43 -15.50
C ARG A 480 1.38 -29.44 -15.26
N CYS A 481 1.20 -28.58 -14.26
CA CYS A 481 2.09 -27.50 -13.89
C CYS A 481 3.13 -28.04 -12.90
N GLU A 482 4.40 -28.06 -13.31
CA GLU A 482 5.50 -28.62 -12.53
C GLU A 482 6.62 -27.58 -12.44
N THR A 483 6.86 -27.08 -11.23
CA THR A 483 7.92 -26.12 -10.93
C THR A 483 8.64 -26.48 -9.63
N LYS A 484 9.89 -26.04 -9.50
CA LYS A 484 10.64 -26.06 -8.24
C LYS A 484 10.56 -24.74 -7.48
N LEU A 485 9.98 -23.71 -8.10
CA LEU A 485 9.81 -22.40 -7.48
C LEU A 485 8.66 -22.45 -6.47
N ASN A 486 8.79 -21.62 -5.45
CA ASN A 486 7.69 -21.38 -4.51
C ASN A 486 6.57 -20.60 -5.20
N SER A 487 5.36 -20.68 -4.64
CA SER A 487 4.27 -19.78 -5.01
C SER A 487 4.72 -18.33 -4.80
N PHE A 488 4.45 -17.47 -5.77
CA PHE A 488 4.68 -16.04 -5.69
C PHE A 488 3.74 -15.43 -4.66
N HIS A 489 4.29 -14.54 -3.83
CA HIS A 489 3.48 -13.61 -3.08
C HIS A 489 3.69 -12.19 -3.58
N GLY A 490 2.62 -11.43 -3.67
CA GLY A 490 2.65 -10.11 -4.27
C GLY A 490 1.35 -9.81 -4.99
N CYS A 491 1.42 -8.82 -5.87
CA CYS A 491 0.27 -8.42 -6.67
C CYS A 491 0.53 -8.56 -8.16
N MET A 492 -0.51 -8.88 -8.93
CA MET A 492 -0.48 -8.75 -10.38
C MET A 492 -1.70 -7.96 -10.89
N GLN A 493 -1.54 -7.30 -12.03
CA GLN A 493 -2.65 -6.65 -12.74
C GLN A 493 -2.35 -6.52 -14.23
N GLN A 494 -3.34 -6.06 -15.00
CA GLN A 494 -3.20 -5.78 -16.43
C GLN A 494 -2.62 -6.98 -17.21
N ILE A 495 -3.19 -8.16 -17.00
CA ILE A 495 -2.76 -9.39 -17.69
C ILE A 495 -3.37 -9.40 -19.09
N PHE A 496 -2.51 -9.54 -20.10
CA PHE A 496 -2.85 -9.73 -21.51
C PHE A 496 -2.28 -11.06 -21.99
N ILE A 497 -3.09 -11.81 -22.74
CA ILE A 497 -2.68 -13.04 -23.41
C ILE A 497 -3.00 -12.87 -24.89
N ASP A 498 -1.98 -13.00 -25.74
CA ASP A 498 -2.02 -12.72 -27.18
C ASP A 498 -2.62 -11.34 -27.52
N ASN A 499 -2.23 -10.32 -26.74
CA ASN A 499 -2.69 -8.92 -26.80
C ASN A 499 -4.16 -8.69 -26.43
N GLU A 500 -4.89 -9.72 -26.02
CA GLU A 500 -6.24 -9.58 -25.50
C GLU A 500 -6.18 -9.38 -23.97
N PRO A 501 -6.81 -8.31 -23.43
CA PRO A 501 -6.90 -8.13 -21.99
C PRO A 501 -7.75 -9.24 -21.38
N VAL A 502 -7.25 -9.86 -20.33
CA VAL A 502 -8.02 -10.86 -19.58
C VAL A 502 -9.14 -10.14 -18.84
N ASP A 503 -10.39 -10.43 -19.20
CA ASP A 503 -11.55 -9.91 -18.48
C ASP A 503 -11.74 -10.68 -17.17
N ILE A 504 -11.36 -9.99 -16.11
CA ILE A 504 -11.33 -10.52 -14.75
C ILE A 504 -12.75 -10.83 -14.27
N ASP A 505 -13.77 -10.05 -14.65
CA ASP A 505 -15.14 -10.30 -14.18
C ASP A 505 -15.70 -11.64 -14.67
N ASN A 506 -15.29 -12.06 -15.87
CA ASN A 506 -15.63 -13.37 -16.40
C ASN A 506 -14.87 -14.51 -15.71
N VAL A 507 -13.64 -14.25 -15.27
CA VAL A 507 -12.88 -15.19 -14.42
C VAL A 507 -13.53 -15.37 -13.05
N LEU A 508 -13.98 -14.26 -12.45
CA LEU A 508 -14.64 -14.24 -11.14
C LEU A 508 -15.98 -15.00 -11.09
N GLN A 509 -16.66 -15.12 -12.23
CA GLN A 509 -17.92 -15.86 -12.33
C GLN A 509 -17.71 -17.38 -12.52
N TRP A 510 -16.47 -17.88 -12.42
CA TRP A 510 -16.09 -19.27 -12.74
C TRP A 510 -16.50 -19.70 -14.16
N ARG A 511 -16.71 -18.74 -15.05
CA ARG A 511 -17.04 -18.98 -16.46
C ARG A 511 -15.77 -19.17 -17.28
N TRP A 512 -14.67 -18.58 -16.84
CA TRP A 512 -13.37 -18.64 -17.52
C TRP A 512 -12.21 -18.83 -16.54
N GLY A 513 -11.49 -19.95 -16.60
CA GLY A 513 -10.34 -20.20 -15.74
C GLY A 513 -10.69 -20.67 -14.32
N SER A 514 -9.66 -20.83 -13.48
CA SER A 514 -9.76 -21.26 -12.09
C SER A 514 -8.72 -20.55 -11.23
N TYR A 515 -9.02 -20.35 -9.95
CA TYR A 515 -8.10 -19.67 -9.05
C TYR A 515 -8.27 -20.16 -7.61
N SER A 516 -7.27 -19.91 -6.77
CA SER A 516 -7.30 -20.24 -5.34
C SER A 516 -6.52 -19.22 -4.53
N GLU A 517 -6.98 -18.93 -3.31
CA GLU A 517 -6.30 -18.07 -2.32
C GLU A 517 -5.89 -16.66 -2.84
N LEU A 518 -6.68 -16.08 -3.74
CA LEU A 518 -6.48 -14.71 -4.24
C LEU A 518 -7.38 -13.70 -3.54
N LEU A 519 -6.85 -12.53 -3.18
CA LEU A 519 -7.66 -11.36 -2.85
C LEU A 519 -7.84 -10.50 -4.10
N LEU A 520 -9.10 -10.15 -4.39
CA LEU A 520 -9.50 -9.58 -5.67
C LEU A 520 -9.85 -8.11 -5.54
N GLY A 521 -9.44 -7.29 -6.51
CA GLY A 521 -9.70 -5.84 -6.51
C GLY A 521 -8.92 -5.09 -5.43
N THR A 522 -7.85 -5.70 -4.93
CA THR A 522 -6.96 -5.14 -3.93
C THR A 522 -5.53 -5.57 -4.22
N CYS A 523 -4.58 -4.70 -3.91
CA CYS A 523 -3.19 -5.08 -3.76
C CYS A 523 -2.74 -4.77 -2.33
N GLY A 524 -2.72 -5.78 -1.47
CA GLY A 524 -2.40 -5.64 -0.04
C GLY A 524 -0.91 -5.64 0.28
N ILE A 525 -0.05 -5.13 -0.61
CA ILE A 525 1.39 -5.04 -0.31
C ILE A 525 1.59 -4.03 0.83
N THR A 526 2.45 -4.37 1.79
CA THR A 526 2.75 -3.53 2.96
C THR A 526 4.25 -3.32 3.05
N ASP A 527 4.69 -2.07 3.21
CA ASP A 527 6.08 -1.77 3.56
C ASP A 527 6.26 -1.87 5.09
N ARG A 528 7.15 -2.76 5.51
CA ARG A 528 7.51 -3.06 6.90
C ARG A 528 8.81 -2.40 7.32
N CYS A 529 9.60 -1.89 6.36
CA CYS A 529 10.89 -1.26 6.62
C CYS A 529 10.83 0.28 6.64
N THR A 530 9.65 0.88 6.44
CA THR A 530 9.46 2.34 6.52
C THR A 530 8.30 2.69 7.47
N PRO A 531 8.59 3.32 8.63
CA PRO A 531 9.91 3.65 9.15
C PRO A 531 10.72 2.41 9.52
N ASN A 532 12.05 2.52 9.55
CA ASN A 532 12.94 1.39 9.82
C ASN A 532 12.68 0.84 11.24
N PRO A 533 12.20 -0.40 11.39
CA PRO A 533 11.94 -0.98 12.71
C PRO A 533 13.22 -1.41 13.44
N CYS A 534 14.36 -1.46 12.74
CA CYS A 534 15.64 -1.87 13.30
C CYS A 534 16.30 -0.71 14.03
N GLU A 535 16.55 -0.89 15.32
CA GLU A 535 17.21 0.10 16.16
C GLU A 535 18.72 0.19 15.87
N HIS A 536 19.38 1.22 16.41
CA HIS A 536 20.83 1.42 16.35
C HIS A 536 21.43 1.30 14.95
N GLU A 537 20.76 1.91 13.96
CA GLU A 537 21.17 1.93 12.54
C GLU A 537 21.20 0.54 11.88
N GLY A 538 20.53 -0.45 12.48
CA GLY A 538 20.34 -1.77 11.87
C GLY A 538 19.66 -1.68 10.50
N ARG A 539 20.06 -2.54 9.57
CA ARG A 539 19.49 -2.55 8.21
C ARG A 539 18.27 -3.48 8.15
N CYS A 540 17.12 -2.92 7.81
CA CYS A 540 15.91 -3.70 7.56
C CYS A 540 15.92 -4.31 6.14
N ILE A 541 15.57 -5.59 6.06
CA ILE A 541 15.18 -6.28 4.83
C ILE A 541 13.79 -6.86 5.04
N GLN A 542 12.97 -6.95 3.99
CA GLN A 542 11.60 -7.44 4.11
C GLN A 542 11.23 -8.46 3.04
N SER A 543 10.21 -9.24 3.35
CA SER A 543 9.50 -10.16 2.48
C SER A 543 7.99 -9.84 2.48
N TRP A 544 7.21 -10.66 1.79
CA TRP A 544 5.76 -10.55 1.79
C TRP A 544 5.14 -10.66 3.18
N ASP A 545 5.66 -11.56 4.02
CA ASP A 545 5.08 -11.88 5.32
C ASP A 545 5.78 -11.14 6.49
N ASP A 546 7.09 -10.90 6.38
CA ASP A 546 7.91 -10.50 7.54
C ASP A 546 9.03 -9.51 7.18
N PHE A 547 9.76 -9.05 8.18
CA PHE A 547 11.01 -8.31 8.04
C PHE A 547 12.11 -8.92 8.91
N LEU A 548 13.37 -8.67 8.53
CA LEU A 548 14.55 -9.07 9.28
C LEU A 548 15.46 -7.85 9.47
N CYS A 549 16.00 -7.70 10.68
CA CYS A 549 17.01 -6.70 10.97
C CYS A 549 18.42 -7.32 10.90
N MET A 550 19.25 -6.76 10.03
CA MET A 550 20.67 -7.07 10.00
C MET A 550 21.41 -6.15 10.98
N CYS A 551 21.78 -6.72 12.13
CA CYS A 551 22.45 -5.99 13.22
C CYS A 551 23.99 -6.03 13.12
N GLU A 552 24.55 -6.62 12.06
CA GLU A 552 26.00 -6.69 11.87
C GLU A 552 26.62 -5.28 11.86
N ASN A 553 27.76 -5.12 12.52
CA ASN A 553 28.48 -3.85 12.66
C ASN A 553 27.76 -2.72 13.43
N THR A 554 26.63 -3.01 14.08
CA THR A 554 25.94 -2.03 14.94
C THR A 554 26.47 -2.04 16.38
N GLY A 555 27.01 -3.17 16.85
CA GLY A 555 27.27 -3.41 18.28
C GLY A 555 26.06 -3.95 19.05
N TYR A 556 24.99 -4.29 18.34
CA TYR A 556 23.73 -4.78 18.91
C TYR A 556 23.29 -6.12 18.29
N LYS A 557 22.35 -6.79 18.95
CA LYS A 557 21.77 -8.09 18.57
C LYS A 557 20.29 -8.19 18.97
N GLY A 558 19.68 -9.32 18.64
CA GLY A 558 18.24 -9.56 18.82
C GLY A 558 17.45 -9.20 17.56
N GLU A 559 16.16 -9.54 17.55
CA GLU A 559 15.28 -9.43 16.36
C GLU A 559 15.23 -8.03 15.73
N VAL A 560 15.36 -6.98 16.55
CA VAL A 560 15.30 -5.57 16.12
C VAL A 560 16.55 -4.77 16.47
N CYS A 561 17.67 -5.44 16.73
CA CYS A 561 18.93 -4.81 17.14
C CYS A 561 18.83 -3.96 18.42
N HIS A 562 17.93 -4.32 19.34
CA HIS A 562 17.73 -3.60 20.59
C HIS A 562 18.78 -3.94 21.65
N MET A 563 19.32 -5.17 21.65
CA MET A 563 20.15 -5.65 22.76
C MET A 563 21.63 -5.39 22.50
N SER A 564 22.32 -4.69 23.40
CA SER A 564 23.76 -4.50 23.29
C SER A 564 24.53 -5.83 23.34
N VAL A 565 25.62 -5.91 22.56
CA VAL A 565 26.61 -7.01 22.71
C VAL A 565 27.68 -6.70 23.75
N TYR A 566 27.78 -5.43 24.16
CA TYR A 566 28.75 -4.95 25.15
C TYR A 566 28.14 -4.91 26.55
N LYS A 567 28.99 -4.74 27.57
CA LYS A 567 28.54 -4.57 28.96
C LYS A 567 28.42 -3.10 29.31
N GLU A 568 27.59 -2.81 30.29
CA GLU A 568 27.31 -1.47 30.79
C GLU A 568 28.51 -0.79 31.44
N SER A 569 29.47 -1.56 31.96
CA SER A 569 30.63 -1.02 32.65
C SER A 569 31.81 -1.99 32.71
N CYS A 570 32.98 -1.45 33.06
CA CYS A 570 34.17 -2.26 33.39
C CYS A 570 33.90 -3.23 34.55
N GLU A 571 33.15 -2.80 35.57
CA GLU A 571 32.78 -3.66 36.70
C GLU A 571 31.92 -4.84 36.25
N SER A 572 30.99 -4.62 35.32
CA SER A 572 30.18 -5.70 34.74
C SER A 572 31.02 -6.71 33.97
N TYR A 573 32.04 -6.26 33.23
CA TYR A 573 33.03 -7.16 32.62
C TYR A 573 33.79 -7.99 33.68
N GLN A 574 34.20 -7.36 34.78
CA GLN A 574 34.90 -8.04 35.89
C GLN A 574 34.03 -9.12 36.53
N LEU A 575 32.75 -8.81 36.82
CA LEU A 575 31.78 -9.76 37.36
C LEU A 575 31.48 -10.93 36.39
N ASN A 576 31.65 -10.70 35.08
CA ASN A 576 31.53 -11.73 34.04
C ASN A 576 32.86 -12.45 33.73
N GLY A 577 33.85 -12.37 34.62
CA GLY A 577 35.08 -13.17 34.52
C GLY A 577 36.24 -12.54 33.73
N LYS A 578 36.19 -11.24 33.43
CA LYS A 578 37.31 -10.51 32.79
C LYS A 578 38.15 -9.76 33.83
N TYR A 579 39.32 -10.30 34.18
CA TYR A 579 40.16 -9.76 35.27
C TYR A 579 41.40 -8.97 34.80
N TYR A 580 41.68 -8.89 33.51
CA TYR A 580 42.84 -8.17 32.98
C TYR A 580 42.49 -6.71 32.64
N SER A 581 43.38 -5.79 33.01
CA SER A 581 43.26 -4.39 32.60
C SER A 581 43.49 -4.24 31.10
N GLY A 582 42.79 -3.31 30.45
CA GLY A 582 42.92 -3.08 29.01
C GLY A 582 41.79 -2.22 28.44
N ASN A 583 41.74 -2.08 27.11
CA ASN A 583 40.65 -1.41 26.43
C ASN A 583 39.45 -2.36 26.27
N TYR A 584 38.28 -1.92 26.71
CA TYR A 584 37.00 -2.62 26.54
C TYR A 584 36.00 -1.65 25.93
N THR A 585 35.15 -2.14 25.04
CA THR A 585 33.98 -1.38 24.59
C THR A 585 32.86 -1.59 25.59
N ILE A 586 32.31 -0.49 26.11
CA ILE A 586 31.15 -0.50 27.00
C ILE A 586 29.98 0.20 26.33
N ASP A 587 28.79 -0.11 26.83
CA ASP A 587 27.54 0.48 26.40
C ASP A 587 26.74 0.88 27.65
N PRO A 588 26.96 2.09 28.19
CA PRO A 588 26.47 2.47 29.52
C PRO A 588 24.95 2.51 29.67
N ASP A 589 24.23 2.78 28.58
CA ASP A 589 22.78 2.83 28.51
C ASP A 589 22.16 1.59 27.82
N LEU A 590 23.00 0.66 27.34
CA LEU A 590 22.60 -0.57 26.68
C LEU A 590 21.70 -0.23 25.48
N SER A 591 20.40 -0.47 25.59
CA SER A 591 19.44 -0.17 24.52
C SER A 591 19.06 1.32 24.43
N GLY A 592 19.92 2.21 24.92
CA GLY A 592 19.70 3.64 24.91
C GLY A 592 20.24 4.32 23.65
N PRO A 593 20.05 5.63 23.50
CA PRO A 593 20.43 6.35 22.29
C PRO A 593 21.95 6.53 22.11
N LEU A 594 22.79 6.24 23.12
CA LEU A 594 24.23 6.43 23.01
C LEU A 594 24.88 5.24 22.30
N LYS A 595 25.81 5.53 21.39
CA LYS A 595 26.58 4.46 20.73
C LYS A 595 27.61 3.88 21.70
N PRO A 596 27.93 2.57 21.61
CA PRO A 596 28.97 1.95 22.40
C PRO A 596 30.33 2.60 22.11
N PHE A 597 31.16 2.73 23.13
CA PHE A 597 32.48 3.35 23.00
C PHE A 597 33.54 2.64 23.84
N SER A 598 34.80 2.77 23.42
CA SER A 598 35.93 2.13 24.08
C SER A 598 36.45 2.95 25.28
N VAL A 599 36.68 2.26 26.39
CA VAL A 599 37.27 2.80 27.62
C VAL A 599 38.43 1.93 28.08
N TYR A 600 39.38 2.50 28.81
CA TYR A 600 40.43 1.73 29.47
C TYR A 600 39.96 1.28 30.85
N CYS A 601 39.70 -0.02 31.01
CA CYS A 601 39.30 -0.62 32.28
C CYS A 601 40.53 -1.00 33.09
N LYS A 602 40.69 -0.40 34.28
CA LYS A 602 41.71 -0.78 35.26
C LYS A 602 41.14 -1.82 36.22
N MET A 603 41.20 -3.09 35.83
CA MET A 603 40.76 -4.21 36.66
C MET A 603 41.79 -4.43 37.78
N LYS A 604 41.36 -4.30 39.04
CA LYS A 604 42.17 -4.73 40.18
C LYS A 604 42.06 -6.25 40.25
N GLY A 605 43.17 -6.96 40.01
CA GLY A 605 43.26 -8.38 40.34
C GLY A 605 42.97 -8.55 41.83
N THR A 606 42.13 -9.53 42.18
CA THR A 606 41.88 -9.94 43.56
C THR A 606 43.16 -10.38 44.23
#